data_AF-A0A7Y2C7K0-F1
#
_entry.id   AF-A0A7Y2C7K0-F1
#
_cell.length_a   1.000
_cell.length_b   1.000
_cell.length_c   1.000
_cell.angle_alpha   90.00
_cell.angle_beta   90.00
_cell.angle_gamma   90.00
#
_symmetry.space_group_name_H-M   'P 1'
#
loop_
_entity.id
_entity.type
_entity.pdbx_description
1 polymer ?
#
loop_
_entity_poly.entity_id
_entity_poly.type
_entity_poly.pdbx_seq_one_letter_code
_entity_poly.pdbx_strand_id
1 'polypeptide(L)'
;LRPGAVSIDRIRDVVGSGRIASEADRLDSSPGTRYRHYAPDAEVLLVKDPSLIRSPSESDAWIGLDPVPSTVKLLMDKPCVDVHEYARVLFEFFRQCDRKGVRRIWCQTVPLAGIGIALMDRLNRAARR
;
A
#
# COMPACT_ATOMS: atom_id res chain seq x y z
N LEU A 1 -21.08 4.78 -16.29
CA LEU A 1 -20.00 3.84 -16.64
C LEU A 1 -18.69 4.60 -16.53
N ARG A 2 -17.98 4.45 -15.41
CA ARG A 2 -16.66 5.07 -15.23
C ARG A 2 -15.61 4.06 -15.70
N PRO A 3 -14.67 4.46 -16.56
CA PRO A 3 -13.58 3.59 -16.96
C PRO A 3 -12.79 3.23 -15.71
N GLY A 4 -12.82 1.95 -15.35
CA GLY A 4 -11.93 1.38 -14.36
C GLY A 4 -10.50 1.59 -14.86
N ALA A 5 -9.66 2.17 -14.02
CA ALA A 5 -8.22 2.23 -14.22
C ALA A 5 -7.65 0.82 -14.03
N VAL A 6 -8.00 -0.09 -14.94
CA VAL A 6 -7.37 -1.39 -15.05
C VAL A 6 -6.21 -1.25 -16.02
N SER A 7 -5.02 -1.30 -15.43
CA SER A 7 -3.80 -1.84 -16.02
C SER A 7 -3.10 -1.02 -17.09
N ILE A 8 -1.87 -1.50 -17.39
CA ILE A 8 -0.90 -1.05 -18.38
C ILE A 8 0.18 -0.20 -17.69
N ASP A 9 1.24 -0.75 -17.08
CA ASP A 9 2.03 -1.91 -17.47
C ASP A 9 2.99 -2.36 -16.33
N ARG A 10 3.25 -3.68 -16.25
CA ARG A 10 4.33 -4.36 -15.47
C ARG A 10 4.27 -4.39 -13.93
N ILE A 11 3.41 -5.26 -13.39
CA ILE A 11 3.76 -6.04 -12.18
C ILE A 11 4.00 -7.50 -12.61
N ARG A 12 4.99 -7.69 -13.50
CA ARG A 12 5.64 -8.99 -13.71
C ARG A 12 7.12 -8.78 -13.41
N ASP A 13 7.70 -9.78 -12.75
CA ASP A 13 8.97 -9.82 -12.02
C ASP A 13 8.83 -9.26 -10.60
N VAL A 14 8.56 -10.05 -9.56
CA VAL A 14 9.18 -11.33 -9.19
C VAL A 14 8.15 -12.19 -8.45
N VAL A 15 7.53 -13.15 -9.13
CA VAL A 15 6.96 -14.33 -8.46
C VAL A 15 8.13 -15.23 -8.14
N GLY A 16 8.70 -15.04 -6.96
CA GLY A 16 9.59 -16.06 -6.39
C GLY A 16 8.72 -17.29 -6.13
N SER A 17 8.94 -18.32 -6.93
CA SER A 17 8.36 -19.66 -6.78
C SER A 17 8.62 -20.19 -5.37
N GLY A 18 7.73 -19.90 -4.43
CA GLY A 18 7.75 -20.40 -3.07
C GLY A 18 6.46 -21.17 -2.83
N ARG A 19 6.59 -22.48 -2.64
CA ARG A 19 5.52 -23.47 -2.50
C ARG A 19 4.34 -22.94 -1.66
N ILE A 20 3.13 -23.08 -2.20
CA ILE A 20 1.88 -22.95 -1.43
C ILE A 20 1.96 -24.00 -0.31
N ALA A 21 2.22 -23.55 0.91
CA ALA A 21 2.06 -24.39 2.08
C ALA A 21 0.57 -24.62 2.29
N SER A 22 0.25 -25.88 2.46
CA SER A 22 -1.08 -26.49 2.53
C SER A 22 -2.05 -25.77 3.47
N GLU A 23 -3.27 -25.69 2.97
CA GLU A 23 -4.51 -25.31 3.61
C GLU A 23 -4.89 -26.32 4.70
N ALA A 24 -4.38 -26.09 5.92
CA ALA A 24 -4.89 -26.65 7.18
C ALA A 24 -4.21 -25.90 8.33
N ASP A 25 -4.95 -25.64 9.41
CA ASP A 25 -4.52 -24.98 10.63
C ASP A 25 -4.31 -23.46 10.59
N ARG A 26 -5.44 -22.74 10.72
CA ARG A 26 -5.69 -21.88 11.89
C ARG A 26 -7.16 -21.46 11.92
N LEU A 27 -7.97 -22.35 12.47
CA LEU A 27 -9.17 -21.95 13.19
C LEU A 27 -8.75 -21.25 14.49
N ASP A 28 -9.61 -20.30 14.90
CA ASP A 28 -9.62 -19.52 16.14
C ASP A 28 -8.72 -18.28 16.26
N SER A 29 -9.25 -17.14 15.81
CA SER A 29 -9.89 -16.15 16.71
C SER A 29 -10.39 -14.93 15.92
N SER A 30 -11.71 -14.76 15.84
CA SER A 30 -12.35 -13.53 15.33
C SER A 30 -12.41 -12.45 16.42
N PRO A 31 -12.28 -11.16 16.06
CA PRO A 31 -13.48 -10.33 15.97
C PRO A 31 -13.46 -9.37 14.76
N GLY A 32 -14.59 -9.19 14.07
CA GLY A 32 -14.77 -8.03 13.17
C GLY A 32 -15.60 -8.25 11.90
N THR A 33 -16.82 -8.78 11.99
CA THR A 33 -17.78 -8.88 10.87
C THR A 33 -18.36 -7.54 10.37
N ARG A 34 -17.68 -6.38 10.52
CA ARG A 34 -18.26 -5.10 10.03
C ARG A 34 -17.38 -3.85 9.83
N TYR A 35 -16.11 -3.95 9.44
CA TYR A 35 -15.34 -2.71 9.15
C TYR A 35 -14.35 -2.86 8.01
N ARG A 36 -14.21 -1.77 7.26
CA ARG A 36 -13.22 -1.44 6.22
C ARG A 36 -11.75 -1.47 6.72
N HIS A 37 -11.42 -2.33 7.70
CA HIS A 37 -10.22 -2.28 8.52
C HIS A 37 -8.89 -2.25 7.76
N TYR A 38 -8.87 -2.70 6.51
CA TYR A 38 -7.65 -2.84 5.72
C TYR A 38 -7.50 -1.87 4.55
N ALA A 39 -8.56 -1.14 4.17
CA ALA A 39 -8.56 -0.29 2.99
C ALA A 39 -9.02 1.14 3.36
N PRO A 40 -8.19 2.17 3.12
CA PRO A 40 -8.60 3.57 3.29
C PRO A 40 -9.72 3.92 2.31
N ASP A 41 -10.37 5.07 2.53
CA ASP A 41 -11.31 5.63 1.57
C ASP A 41 -10.62 6.23 0.35
N ALA A 42 -9.35 6.63 0.48
CA ALA A 42 -8.47 6.94 -0.63
C ALA A 42 -8.15 5.73 -1.52
N GLU A 43 -7.94 5.97 -2.81
CA GLU A 43 -7.43 4.97 -3.75
C GLU A 43 -5.96 4.64 -3.44
N VAL A 44 -5.61 3.35 -3.30
CA VAL A 44 -4.24 2.93 -3.00
C VAL A 44 -3.54 2.46 -4.28
N LEU A 45 -2.39 3.07 -4.58
CA LEU A 45 -1.58 2.80 -5.76
C LEU A 45 -0.22 2.25 -5.33
N LEU A 46 0.14 1.07 -5.81
CA LEU A 46 1.43 0.45 -5.49
C LEU A 46 2.48 0.83 -6.53
N VAL A 47 3.63 1.32 -6.07
CA VAL A 47 4.76 1.65 -6.94
C VAL A 47 6.08 1.19 -6.32
N LYS A 48 7.07 0.87 -7.15
CA LYS A 48 8.37 0.40 -6.66
C LYS A 48 9.24 1.53 -6.10
N ASP A 49 9.14 2.70 -6.72
CA ASP A 49 10.03 3.84 -6.48
C ASP A 49 9.22 5.15 -6.63
N PRO A 50 9.44 6.16 -5.78
CA PRO A 50 8.70 7.42 -5.84
C PRO A 50 8.92 8.21 -7.15
N SER A 51 10.02 8.01 -7.86
CA SER A 51 10.25 8.60 -9.19
C SER A 51 9.27 8.11 -10.26
N LEU A 52 8.59 6.98 -10.01
CA LEU A 52 7.57 6.43 -10.91
C LEU A 52 6.19 7.05 -10.73
N ILE A 53 6.00 7.95 -9.75
CA ILE A 53 4.75 8.67 -9.56
C ILE A 53 4.50 9.56 -10.77
N ARG A 54 3.50 9.20 -11.57
CA ARG A 54 3.07 9.98 -12.73
C ARG A 54 1.90 10.86 -12.35
N SER A 55 1.96 12.14 -12.74
CA SER A 55 0.88 13.12 -12.50
C SER A 55 0.44 13.21 -11.03
N PRO A 56 1.37 13.55 -10.11
CA PRO A 56 1.02 13.77 -8.71
C PRO A 56 0.02 14.93 -8.57
N SER A 57 -0.81 14.86 -7.55
CA SER A 57 -1.68 15.95 -7.14
C SER A 57 -1.33 16.40 -5.73
N GLU A 58 -1.52 17.70 -5.45
CA GLU A 58 -1.38 18.25 -4.10
C GLU A 58 -2.41 17.70 -3.10
N SER A 59 -3.37 16.88 -3.55
CA SER A 59 -4.29 16.11 -2.70
C SER A 59 -3.90 14.64 -2.48
N ASP A 60 -2.76 14.21 -3.04
CA ASP A 60 -2.27 12.85 -2.90
C ASP A 60 -1.35 12.71 -1.66
N ALA A 61 -1.09 11.46 -1.28
CA ALA A 61 -0.14 11.14 -0.22
C ALA A 61 0.85 10.05 -0.62
N TRP A 62 2.01 10.01 0.05
CA TRP A 62 3.05 8.98 -0.11
C TRP A 62 3.38 8.28 1.21
N ILE A 63 3.61 6.97 1.14
CA ILE A 63 4.29 6.24 2.21
C ILE A 63 5.25 5.20 1.61
N GLY A 64 6.46 5.12 2.14
CA GLY A 64 7.50 4.26 1.61
C GLY A 64 8.78 4.30 2.42
N LEU A 65 9.79 3.56 1.98
CA LEU A 65 11.14 3.62 2.51
C LEU A 65 11.91 4.80 1.92
N ASP A 66 11.71 5.04 0.62
CA ASP A 66 12.40 6.10 -0.09
C ASP A 66 11.66 7.44 0.04
N PRO A 67 12.40 8.55 0.24
CA PRO A 67 11.82 9.88 0.23
C PRO A 67 11.35 10.27 -1.16
N VAL A 68 10.29 11.07 -1.21
CA VAL A 68 9.75 11.58 -2.48
C VAL A 68 10.68 12.70 -3.01
N PRO A 69 10.99 12.74 -4.32
CA PRO A 69 11.73 13.85 -4.91
C PRO A 69 11.03 15.21 -4.68
N SER A 70 11.80 16.26 -4.43
CA SER A 70 11.28 17.61 -4.12
C SER A 70 10.42 18.24 -5.23
N THR A 71 10.52 17.72 -6.46
CA THR A 71 9.72 18.10 -7.62
C THR A 71 8.28 17.60 -7.56
N VAL A 72 7.98 16.60 -6.72
CA VAL A 72 6.66 16.03 -6.55
C VAL A 72 6.00 16.69 -5.34
N LYS A 73 4.86 17.36 -5.56
CA LYS A 73 4.07 18.01 -4.51
C LYS A 73 2.93 17.09 -4.08
N LEU A 74 2.88 16.79 -2.78
CA LEU A 74 1.89 15.94 -2.15
C LEU A 74 1.34 16.64 -0.90
N LEU A 75 0.15 16.26 -0.46
CA LEU A 75 -0.43 16.74 0.79
C LEU A 75 0.33 16.19 2.01
N MET A 76 0.77 14.94 1.88
CA MET A 76 1.44 14.20 2.94
C MET A 76 2.46 13.22 2.36
N ASP A 77 3.57 13.05 3.05
CA ASP A 77 4.54 12.01 2.79
C ASP A 77 5.03 11.39 4.11
N LYS A 78 5.31 10.09 4.09
CA LYS A 78 5.85 9.34 5.23
C LYS A 78 6.99 8.42 4.76
N PRO A 79 8.23 8.95 4.67
CA PRO A 79 9.40 8.09 4.58
C PRO A 79 9.57 7.32 5.90
N CYS A 80 9.88 6.04 5.78
CA CYS A 80 10.09 5.10 6.87
C CYS A 80 11.53 4.60 6.82
N VAL A 81 12.14 4.42 7.99
CA VAL A 81 13.53 3.99 8.10
C VAL A 81 13.70 2.54 7.60
N ASP A 82 12.72 1.68 7.90
CA ASP A 82 12.74 0.28 7.50
C ASP A 82 11.32 -0.30 7.30
N VAL A 83 11.28 -1.56 6.88
CA VAL A 83 10.03 -2.30 6.64
C VAL A 83 9.23 -2.50 7.93
N HIS A 84 9.89 -2.55 9.10
CA HIS A 84 9.22 -2.72 10.39
C HIS A 84 8.46 -1.46 10.79
N GLU A 85 9.08 -0.29 10.69
CA GLU A 85 8.42 1.00 10.90
C GLU A 85 7.27 1.16 9.92
N TYR A 86 7.51 0.89 8.63
CA TYR A 86 6.47 1.00 7.60
C TYR A 86 5.25 0.15 7.95
N ALA A 87 5.45 -1.14 8.31
CA ALA A 87 4.36 -2.01 8.72
C ALA A 87 3.64 -1.53 9.99
N ARG A 88 4.35 -0.87 10.92
CA ARG A 88 3.79 -0.32 12.16
C ARG A 88 2.91 0.91 11.91
N VAL A 89 3.35 1.82 11.04
CA VAL A 89 2.68 3.11 10.83
C VAL A 89 1.61 3.09 9.75
N LEU A 90 1.58 2.08 8.87
CA LEU A 90 0.71 2.02 7.68
C LEU A 90 -0.76 2.37 7.97
N PHE A 91 -1.40 1.69 8.91
CA PHE A 91 -2.82 1.89 9.18
C PHE A 91 -3.11 3.23 9.85
N GLU A 92 -2.16 3.76 10.62
CA GLU A 92 -2.29 5.10 11.17
C GLU A 92 -2.21 6.15 10.07
N PHE A 93 -1.25 6.01 9.15
CA PHE A 93 -1.10 6.88 8.00
C PHE A 93 -2.35 6.88 7.10
N PHE A 94 -2.93 5.70 6.83
CA PHE A 94 -4.19 5.56 6.09
C PHE A 94 -5.34 6.34 6.75
N ARG A 95 -5.52 6.19 8.07
CA ARG A 95 -6.54 6.95 8.80
C ARG A 95 -6.29 8.45 8.78
N GLN A 96 -5.02 8.88 8.82
CA GLN A 96 -4.68 10.30 8.71
C GLN A 96 -5.01 10.85 7.31
N CYS A 97 -4.73 10.08 6.27
CA CYS A 97 -5.08 10.40 4.88
C CYS A 97 -6.60 10.57 4.72
N ASP A 98 -7.39 9.63 5.24
CA ASP A 98 -8.85 9.69 5.19
C ASP A 98 -9.39 10.94 5.90
N ARG A 99 -8.88 11.28 7.09
CA ARG A 99 -9.28 12.49 7.83
C ARG A 99 -8.95 13.78 7.09
N LYS A 100 -7.88 13.80 6.30
CA LYS A 100 -7.47 14.96 5.50
C LYS A 100 -8.09 15.01 4.11
N GLY A 101 -8.93 14.03 3.76
CA GLY A 101 -9.57 13.98 2.44
C GLY A 101 -8.60 13.68 1.30
N VAL A 102 -7.51 12.96 1.58
CA VAL A 102 -6.59 12.46 0.54
C VAL A 102 -7.36 11.58 -0.42
N ARG A 103 -7.14 11.76 -1.73
CA ARG A 103 -7.85 10.98 -2.76
C ARG A 103 -7.08 9.75 -3.23
N ARG A 104 -5.74 9.86 -3.29
CA ARG A 104 -4.86 8.77 -3.72
C ARG A 104 -3.67 8.66 -2.77
N ILE A 105 -3.33 7.44 -2.39
CA ILE A 105 -2.15 7.12 -1.58
C ILE A 105 -1.23 6.24 -2.40
N TRP A 106 -0.04 6.75 -2.67
CA TRP A 106 1.05 6.04 -3.31
C TRP A 106 1.84 5.27 -2.23
N CYS A 107 1.84 3.94 -2.33
CA CYS A 107 2.54 3.08 -1.39
C CYS A 107 3.71 2.39 -2.08
N GLN A 108 4.90 2.52 -1.47
CA GLN A 108 6.06 1.81 -1.97
C GLN A 108 5.94 0.30 -1.72
N THR A 109 6.24 -0.51 -2.74
CA THR A 109 6.37 -1.96 -2.60
C THR A 109 7.67 -2.33 -1.90
N VAL A 110 7.65 -3.37 -1.07
CA VAL A 110 8.83 -3.87 -0.36
C VAL A 110 9.18 -5.31 -0.77
N PRO A 111 10.43 -5.77 -0.53
CA PRO A 111 10.79 -7.17 -0.77
C PRO A 111 9.90 -8.16 0.00
N LEU A 112 9.60 -9.31 -0.62
CA LEU A 112 8.81 -10.39 -0.03
C LEU A 112 9.65 -11.27 0.90
N ALA A 113 10.18 -10.67 1.97
CA ALA A 113 10.96 -11.35 3.00
C ALA A 113 10.54 -10.88 4.40
N GLY A 114 10.56 -11.80 5.38
CA GLY A 114 10.20 -11.50 6.77
C GLY A 114 8.84 -10.80 6.89
N ILE A 115 8.82 -9.66 7.58
CA ILE A 115 7.60 -8.84 7.77
C ILE A 115 7.09 -8.22 6.45
N GLY A 116 7.94 -8.08 5.44
CA GLY A 116 7.59 -7.54 4.12
C GLY A 116 6.53 -8.35 3.40
N ILE A 117 6.45 -9.67 3.63
CA ILE A 117 5.39 -10.54 3.09
C ILE A 117 4.02 -10.10 3.61
N ALA A 118 3.91 -9.90 4.93
CA ALA A 118 2.66 -9.46 5.57
C ALA A 118 2.30 -8.01 5.21
N LEU A 119 3.30 -7.13 5.06
CA LEU A 119 3.08 -5.76 4.59
C LEU A 119 2.52 -5.75 3.16
N MET A 120 3.12 -6.53 2.25
CA MET A 120 2.67 -6.61 0.86
C MET A 120 1.27 -7.23 0.74
N ASP A 121 0.89 -8.23 1.54
CA ASP A 121 -0.49 -8.74 1.57
C ASP A 121 -1.50 -7.63 1.91
N ARG A 122 -1.21 -6.84 2.95
CA ARG A 122 -2.07 -5.70 3.36
C ARG A 122 -2.16 -4.63 2.27
N LEU A 123 -1.04 -4.25 1.68
CA LEU A 123 -0.99 -3.27 0.58
C LEU A 123 -1.78 -3.74 -0.64
N ASN A 124 -1.62 -5.01 -1.03
CA ASN A 124 -2.37 -5.60 -2.14
C ASN A 124 -3.88 -5.65 -1.87
N ARG A 125 -4.30 -5.93 -0.63
CA ARG A 125 -5.72 -5.89 -0.25
C ARG A 125 -6.28 -4.47 -0.32
N ALA A 126 -5.51 -3.47 0.13
CA ALA A 126 -5.91 -2.08 0.08
C ALA A 126 -6.04 -1.56 -1.38
N ALA A 127 -5.16 -2.00 -2.29
CA ALA A 127 -5.14 -1.58 -3.69
C ALA A 127 -6.21 -2.21 -4.59
N ARG A 128 -6.91 -3.26 -4.12
CA ARG A 128 -7.94 -3.99 -4.91
C ARG A 128 -9.36 -3.41 -4.77
N ARG A 129 -9.50 -2.22 -4.20
CA ARG A 129 -10.79 -1.56 -3.99
C ARG A 129 -11.37 -1.00 -5.29
#